data_AF-A0A7C3CZF0-F1
#
_entry.id   AF-A0A7C3CZF0-F1
#
_cell.length_a   1.000
_cell.length_b   1.000
_cell.length_c   1.000
_cell.angle_alpha   90.00
_cell.angle_beta   90.00
_cell.angle_gamma   90.00
#
_symmetry.space_group_name_H-M   'P 1'
#
loop_
_entity.id
_entity.type
_entity.pdbx_description
1 polymer ?
#
loop_
_entity_poly.entity_id
_entity_poly.type
_entity_poly.pdbx_seq_one_letter_code
_entity_poly.pdbx_strand_id
1 'polypeptide(L)'
;MDIIKTLIKYTAIGMISAIVVLYFTQNGSIPGKPGTVDIKEISVDDANKLAEANRQAANTTTSYSHAVKATSPAVVNIYTAKVVAQRPRLYDDPLFKHFFGDSGRSIPRKRLETSLGSGVIISEQGHIITNN
;
A
#
# COMPACT_ATOMS: atom_id res chain seq x y z
N MET A 1 3.46 -75.73 40.00
CA MET A 1 3.80 -75.53 38.57
C MET A 1 2.99 -74.41 37.92
N ASP A 2 2.06 -73.76 38.64
CA ASP A 2 1.10 -72.83 38.03
C ASP A 2 1.63 -71.39 37.88
N ILE A 3 2.51 -70.94 38.76
CA ILE A 3 3.09 -69.58 38.71
C ILE A 3 3.88 -69.32 37.42
N ILE A 4 4.60 -70.33 36.92
CA ILE A 4 5.37 -70.22 35.66
C ILE A 4 4.43 -70.09 34.45
N LYS A 5 3.31 -70.82 34.44
CA LYS A 5 2.30 -70.72 33.38
C LYS A 5 1.62 -69.35 33.38
N THR A 6 1.36 -68.80 34.57
CA THR A 6 0.80 -67.46 34.75
C THR A 6 1.75 -66.38 34.22
N LEU A 7 3.05 -66.50 34.50
CA LEU A 7 4.07 -65.56 34.02
C LEU A 7 4.17 -65.54 32.49
N ILE A 8 4.17 -66.72 31.86
CA ILE A 8 4.23 -66.87 30.38
C ILE A 8 2.98 -66.29 29.71
N LYS A 9 1.80 -66.48 30.32
CA LYS A 9 0.54 -65.97 29.75
C LYS A 9 0.51 -64.44 29.72
N TYR A 10 0.95 -63.78 30.78
CA TYR A 10 0.96 -62.30 30.84
C TYR A 10 2.04 -61.68 29.97
N THR A 11 3.23 -62.30 29.85
CA THR A 11 4.25 -61.83 28.90
C THR A 11 3.82 -62.00 27.44
N ALA A 12 3.15 -63.10 27.11
CA ALA A 12 2.59 -63.30 25.76
C ALA A 12 1.53 -62.24 25.42
N ILE A 13 0.60 -61.93 26.33
CA ILE A 13 -0.40 -60.87 26.15
C ILE A 13 0.27 -59.50 26.00
N GLY A 14 1.28 -59.20 26.83
CA GLY A 14 2.06 -57.97 26.74
C GLY A 14 2.77 -57.82 25.39
N MET A 15 3.42 -58.88 24.91
CA MET A 15 4.15 -58.87 23.63
C MET A 15 3.21 -58.70 22.44
N ILE A 16 2.05 -59.37 22.44
CA ILE A 16 1.02 -59.19 21.42
C ILE A 16 0.47 -57.74 21.45
N SER A 17 0.20 -57.19 22.64
CA SER A 17 -0.28 -55.81 22.77
C SER A 17 0.74 -54.79 22.23
N ALA A 18 2.03 -55.00 22.49
CA ALA A 18 3.10 -54.15 22.00
C ALA A 18 3.22 -54.21 20.47
N ILE A 19 3.09 -55.40 19.89
CA ILE A 19 3.11 -55.60 18.43
C ILE A 19 1.90 -54.94 17.77
N VAL A 20 0.70 -55.03 18.37
CA VAL A 20 -0.51 -54.38 17.85
C VAL A 20 -0.39 -52.85 17.90
N VAL A 21 0.14 -52.30 19.01
CA VAL A 21 0.41 -50.86 19.13
C VAL A 21 1.45 -50.42 18.10
N LEU A 22 2.54 -51.17 17.92
CA LEU A 22 3.55 -50.88 16.90
C LEU A 22 2.97 -50.94 15.48
N TYR A 23 2.15 -51.94 15.18
CA TYR A 23 1.52 -52.08 13.86
C TYR A 23 0.56 -50.92 13.56
N PHE A 24 -0.25 -50.50 14.55
CA PHE A 24 -1.14 -49.34 14.39
C PHE A 24 -0.38 -48.01 14.29
N THR A 25 0.72 -47.84 15.02
CA THR A 25 1.54 -46.62 14.92
C THR A 25 2.37 -46.54 13.64
N GLN A 26 2.71 -47.68 13.00
CA GLN A 26 3.36 -47.69 11.69
C GLN A 26 2.40 -47.44 10.54
N ASN A 27 1.20 -48.04 10.58
CA ASN A 27 0.22 -47.90 9.49
C ASN A 27 -0.75 -46.72 9.66
N GLY A 28 -0.85 -46.15 10.86
CA GLY A 28 -1.61 -44.95 11.15
C GLY A 28 -0.74 -43.72 10.96
N SER A 29 -1.04 -42.90 9.95
CA SER A 29 -0.46 -41.57 9.78
C SER A 29 -0.53 -40.78 11.09
N ILE A 30 0.64 -40.46 11.66
CA ILE A 30 0.77 -39.51 12.76
C ILE A 30 0.18 -38.17 12.30
N PRO A 31 -0.97 -37.69 12.83
CA PRO A 31 -1.42 -36.34 12.55
C PRO A 31 -0.53 -35.40 13.36
N GLY A 32 0.36 -34.69 12.67
CA GLY A 32 1.23 -33.69 13.29
C GLY A 32 2.71 -34.06 13.39
N LYS A 33 3.29 -34.72 12.39
CA LYS A 33 4.72 -34.47 12.13
C LYS A 33 4.85 -32.96 11.85
N PRO A 34 5.76 -32.20 12.50
CA PRO A 34 6.13 -30.89 11.96
C PRO A 34 6.58 -31.19 10.54
N GLY A 35 5.87 -30.63 9.57
CA GLY A 35 6.12 -30.90 8.16
C GLY A 35 7.62 -30.81 7.95
N THR A 36 8.23 -31.90 7.52
CA THR A 36 9.51 -31.80 6.83
C THR A 36 9.18 -30.92 5.65
N VAL A 37 9.50 -29.63 5.78
CA VAL A 37 9.55 -28.74 4.64
C VAL A 37 10.61 -29.39 3.78
N ASP A 38 10.18 -30.15 2.78
CA ASP A 38 11.01 -30.52 1.66
C ASP A 38 11.43 -29.19 1.07
N ILE A 39 12.58 -28.68 1.55
CA ILE A 39 13.29 -27.60 0.91
C ILE A 39 13.72 -28.25 -0.41
N LYS A 40 12.88 -28.08 -1.43
CA LYS A 40 13.26 -28.31 -2.80
C LYS A 40 14.44 -27.37 -3.02
N GLU A 41 15.64 -27.92 -2.90
CA GLU A 41 16.88 -27.20 -3.09
C GLU A 41 16.79 -26.60 -4.49
N ILE A 42 16.55 -25.30 -4.54
CA ILE A 42 16.61 -24.55 -5.78
C ILE A 42 18.04 -24.76 -6.24
N SER A 43 18.21 -25.40 -7.41
CA SER A 43 19.54 -25.59 -7.98
C SER A 43 20.28 -24.26 -7.92
N VAL A 44 21.55 -24.28 -7.54
CA VAL A 44 22.39 -23.07 -7.52
C VAL A 44 22.33 -22.35 -8.87
N ASP A 45 22.11 -23.10 -9.95
CA ASP A 45 21.92 -22.57 -11.30
C ASP A 45 20.60 -21.79 -11.47
N ASP A 46 19.51 -22.24 -10.85
CA ASP A 46 18.22 -21.56 -10.89
C ASP A 46 18.23 -20.29 -10.03
N ALA A 47 18.92 -20.34 -8.88
CA ALA A 47 19.13 -19.18 -8.03
C ALA A 47 20.00 -18.12 -8.74
N ASN A 48 21.05 -18.55 -9.44
CA ASN A 48 21.89 -17.65 -10.24
C ASN A 48 21.14 -17.05 -11.43
N LYS A 49 20.34 -17.84 -12.16
CA LYS A 49 19.47 -17.33 -13.24
C LYS A 49 18.46 -16.31 -12.74
N LEU A 50 17.84 -16.54 -11.57
CA LEU A 50 16.90 -15.60 -10.97
C LEU A 50 17.61 -14.31 -10.51
N ALA A 51 18.81 -14.44 -9.96
CA ALA A 51 19.63 -13.29 -9.56
C ALA A 51 20.11 -12.47 -10.77
N GLU A 52 20.48 -13.13 -11.87
CA GLU A 52 20.84 -12.48 -13.13
C GLU A 52 19.64 -11.77 -13.77
N ALA A 53 18.47 -12.41 -13.80
CA ALA A 53 17.23 -11.80 -14.27
C ALA A 53 16.85 -10.57 -13.43
N ASN A 54 16.98 -10.64 -12.10
CA ASN A 54 16.74 -9.51 -11.21
C ASN A 54 17.77 -8.39 -11.39
N ARG A 55 19.05 -8.71 -11.63
CA ARG A 55 20.08 -7.71 -11.95
C ARG A 55 19.81 -7.04 -13.30
N GLN A 56 19.33 -7.79 -14.29
CA GLN A 56 18.93 -7.23 -15.59
C GLN A 56 17.70 -6.32 -15.46
N ALA A 57 16.70 -6.71 -14.65
CA ALA A 57 15.54 -5.89 -14.31
C ALA A 57 15.91 -4.63 -13.51
N ALA A 58 16.88 -4.73 -12.60
CA ALA A 58 17.39 -3.59 -11.84
C ALA A 58 18.24 -2.63 -12.71
N ASN A 59 18.87 -3.14 -13.76
CA ASN A 59 19.68 -2.37 -14.70
C ASN A 59 18.86 -1.81 -15.88
N THR A 60 17.55 -2.07 -15.96
CA THR A 60 16.70 -1.49 -16.99
C THR A 60 16.20 -0.12 -16.53
N THR A 61 16.71 0.95 -17.18
CA THR A 61 16.19 2.31 -16.99
C THR A 61 14.71 2.35 -17.37
N THR A 62 13.83 2.33 -16.38
CA THR A 62 12.38 2.38 -16.61
C THR A 62 11.98 3.80 -16.96
N SER A 63 11.43 3.99 -18.17
CA SER A 63 10.93 5.29 -18.63
C SER A 63 9.46 5.48 -18.26
N TYR A 64 9.13 6.63 -17.66
CA TYR A 64 7.74 7.03 -17.39
C TYR A 64 6.98 7.51 -18.63
N SER A 65 7.63 7.55 -19.79
CA SER A 65 7.04 8.05 -21.04
C SER A 65 5.74 7.35 -21.41
N HIS A 66 5.60 6.06 -21.13
CA HIS A 66 4.37 5.32 -21.37
C HIS A 66 3.20 5.85 -20.52
N ALA A 67 3.43 6.03 -19.21
CA ALA A 67 2.43 6.58 -18.30
C ALA A 67 2.06 8.02 -18.66
N VAL A 68 3.05 8.85 -19.00
CA VAL A 68 2.82 10.23 -19.44
C VAL A 68 2.01 10.27 -20.73
N LYS A 69 2.35 9.45 -21.73
CA LYS A 69 1.64 9.39 -23.01
C LYS A 69 0.18 8.95 -22.84
N ALA A 70 -0.08 8.03 -21.90
CA ALA A 70 -1.43 7.58 -21.60
C ALA A 70 -2.27 8.63 -20.86
N THR A 71 -1.64 9.45 -20.00
CA THR A 71 -2.35 10.38 -19.10
C THR A 71 -2.38 11.83 -19.58
N SER A 72 -1.46 12.23 -20.46
CA SER A 72 -1.36 13.62 -20.93
C SER A 72 -2.65 14.18 -21.54
N PRO A 73 -3.51 13.40 -22.25
CA PRO A 73 -4.77 13.96 -22.78
C PRO A 73 -5.76 14.42 -21.71
N ALA A 74 -5.63 13.93 -20.46
CA ALA A 74 -6.51 14.32 -19.36
C ALA A 74 -6.05 15.62 -18.66
N VAL A 75 -4.85 16.12 -18.94
CA VAL A 75 -4.28 17.31 -18.27
C VAL A 75 -4.51 18.54 -19.13
N VAL A 76 -5.05 19.58 -18.52
CA VAL A 76 -5.41 20.84 -19.19
C VAL A 76 -4.74 22.04 -18.55
N ASN A 77 -4.59 23.12 -19.34
CA ASN A 77 -4.20 24.44 -18.86
C ASN A 77 -5.45 25.27 -18.57
N ILE A 78 -5.47 25.98 -17.44
CA ILE A 78 -6.65 26.70 -16.93
C ILE A 78 -6.29 28.14 -16.64
N TYR A 79 -7.11 29.04 -17.16
CA TYR A 79 -7.07 30.47 -16.88
C TYR A 79 -8.32 30.84 -16.09
N THR A 80 -8.15 31.39 -14.89
CA THR A 80 -9.25 31.80 -14.02
C THR A 80 -9.16 33.30 -13.74
N ALA A 81 -10.30 33.92 -13.48
CA ALA A 81 -10.38 35.30 -13.04
C ALA A 81 -11.44 35.42 -11.94
N LYS A 82 -11.07 36.02 -10.81
CA LYS A 82 -11.91 36.20 -9.64
C LYS A 82 -11.98 37.68 -9.28
N VAL A 83 -13.19 38.19 -9.06
CA VAL A 83 -13.38 39.54 -8.54
C VAL A 83 -13.30 39.49 -7.02
N VAL A 84 -12.28 40.11 -6.45
CA VAL A 84 -12.10 40.23 -5.00
C VAL A 84 -12.38 41.67 -4.55
N ALA A 85 -13.02 41.80 -3.39
CA ALA A 85 -13.22 43.09 -2.75
C ALA A 85 -12.00 43.42 -1.90
N GLN A 86 -11.19 44.38 -2.32
CA GLN A 86 -10.03 44.83 -1.56
C GLN A 86 -10.44 46.01 -0.68
N ARG A 87 -10.34 45.83 0.64
CA ARG A 87 -10.48 46.93 1.60
C ARG A 87 -9.13 47.65 1.75
N PRO A 88 -9.06 48.98 1.58
CA PRO A 88 -7.82 49.70 1.76
C PRO A 88 -7.44 49.73 3.24
N ARG A 89 -6.28 49.16 3.59
CA ARG A 89 -5.80 49.03 4.98
C ARG A 89 -5.47 50.37 5.66
N LEU A 90 -5.29 51.44 4.87
CA LEU A 90 -4.98 52.78 5.37
C LEU A 90 -6.09 53.35 6.27
N TYR A 91 -7.35 53.00 5.98
CA TYR A 91 -8.50 53.45 6.78
C TYR A 91 -8.64 52.70 8.12
N ASP A 92 -7.88 51.62 8.33
CA ASP A 92 -7.87 50.88 9.59
C ASP A 92 -6.85 51.44 10.59
N ASP A 93 -5.92 52.32 10.17
CA ASP A 93 -4.82 52.86 10.97
C ASP A 93 -5.31 53.89 12.02
N PRO A 94 -4.96 53.73 13.32
CA PRO A 94 -5.29 54.69 14.38
C PRO A 94 -4.82 56.13 14.13
N LEU A 95 -3.63 56.31 13.54
CA LEU A 95 -3.08 57.64 13.25
C LEU A 95 -3.90 58.33 12.16
N PHE A 96 -4.24 57.60 11.10
CA PHE A 96 -5.06 58.13 10.01
C PHE A 96 -6.47 58.52 10.49
N LYS A 97 -7.08 57.70 11.35
CA LYS A 97 -8.39 57.99 11.98
C LYS A 97 -8.34 59.25 12.84
N HIS A 98 -7.24 59.50 13.54
CA HIS A 98 -7.08 60.69 14.40
C HIS A 98 -7.06 62.00 13.59
N PHE A 99 -6.40 62.00 12.42
CA PHE A 99 -6.29 63.20 11.58
C PHE A 99 -7.46 63.40 10.61
N PHE A 100 -8.12 62.33 10.13
CA PHE A 100 -9.13 62.40 9.07
C PHE A 100 -10.54 61.91 9.46
N GLY A 101 -10.72 61.36 10.66
CA GLY A 101 -12.01 60.85 11.17
C GLY A 101 -12.54 59.60 10.43
N ASP A 102 -13.82 59.26 10.61
CA ASP A 102 -14.51 58.15 9.91
C ASP A 102 -15.04 58.57 8.50
N SER A 103 -14.61 59.73 8.02
CA SER A 103 -15.00 60.34 6.74
C SER A 103 -14.61 59.47 5.52
N GLY A 104 -13.77 58.47 5.73
CA GLY A 104 -13.19 57.60 4.71
C GLY A 104 -13.79 56.20 4.66
N ARG A 105 -15.11 56.03 4.91
CA ARG A 105 -15.81 54.74 4.73
C ARG A 105 -15.73 54.32 3.26
N SER A 106 -14.61 53.73 2.90
CA SER A 106 -14.23 53.45 1.52
C SER A 106 -15.11 52.33 1.00
N ILE A 107 -15.78 52.59 -0.13
CA ILE A 107 -16.47 51.57 -0.88
C ILE A 107 -15.41 50.52 -1.27
N PRO A 108 -15.58 49.24 -0.89
CA PRO A 108 -14.60 48.22 -1.20
C PRO A 108 -14.35 48.18 -2.70
N ARG A 109 -13.09 48.39 -3.11
CA ARG A 109 -12.73 48.40 -4.52
C ARG A 109 -12.72 46.98 -5.03
N LYS A 110 -13.47 46.71 -6.10
CA LYS A 110 -13.41 45.43 -6.81
C LYS A 110 -12.09 45.38 -7.59
N ARG A 111 -11.27 44.38 -7.32
CA ARG A 111 -10.06 44.06 -8.08
C ARG A 111 -10.27 42.72 -8.80
N LEU A 112 -9.85 42.64 -10.05
CA LEU A 112 -9.78 41.39 -10.78
C LEU A 112 -8.44 40.71 -10.46
N GLU A 113 -8.50 39.52 -9.89
CA GLU A 113 -7.35 38.64 -9.70
C GLU A 113 -7.41 37.54 -10.75
N THR A 114 -6.34 37.39 -11.52
CA THR A 114 -6.21 36.33 -12.52
C THR A 114 -5.24 35.28 -12.03
N SER A 115 -5.49 34.01 -12.37
CA SER A 115 -4.60 32.90 -12.05
C SER A 115 -4.47 31.96 -13.24
N LEU A 116 -3.25 31.44 -13.41
CA LEU A 116 -2.89 30.45 -14.42
C LEU A 116 -2.46 29.19 -13.69
N GLY A 117 -3.00 28.03 -14.10
CA GLY A 117 -2.65 26.76 -13.51
C GLY A 117 -2.98 25.59 -14.41
N SER A 118 -2.78 24.38 -13.88
CA SER A 118 -3.17 23.14 -14.52
C SER A 118 -4.40 22.54 -13.85
N GLY A 119 -5.07 21.64 -14.54
CA GLY A 119 -6.04 20.74 -13.92
C GLY A 119 -6.18 19.43 -14.66
N VAL A 120 -6.94 18.52 -14.08
CA VAL A 120 -7.13 17.15 -14.58
C VAL A 120 -8.61 16.88 -14.80
N ILE A 121 -8.94 16.35 -15.99
CA ILE A 121 -10.29 15.91 -16.34
C ILE A 121 -10.55 14.55 -15.67
N ILE A 122 -11.62 14.46 -14.87
CA ILE A 122 -11.96 13.25 -14.11
C ILE A 122 -13.21 12.52 -14.61
N SER A 123 -13.94 13.12 -15.57
CA SER A 123 -15.17 12.53 -16.09
C SER A 123 -15.43 12.94 -17.54
N GLU A 124 -16.17 12.10 -18.28
CA GLU A 124 -16.50 12.34 -19.69
C GLU A 124 -17.40 13.56 -19.90
N GLN A 125 -18.12 13.99 -18.86
CA GLN A 125 -18.90 15.23 -18.83
C GLN A 125 -18.01 16.49 -18.77
N GLY A 126 -16.70 16.35 -18.57
CA GLY A 126 -15.75 17.46 -18.54
C GLY A 126 -15.52 18.08 -17.16
N HIS A 127 -15.73 17.34 -16.07
CA HIS A 127 -15.38 17.83 -14.73
C HIS A 127 -13.86 17.90 -14.55
N ILE A 128 -13.37 19.02 -14.02
CA ILE A 128 -11.94 19.30 -13.85
C ILE A 128 -11.61 19.53 -12.37
N ILE A 129 -10.55 18.88 -11.88
CA ILE A 129 -9.96 19.15 -10.57
C ILE A 129 -8.73 20.06 -10.75
N THR A 130 -8.65 21.11 -9.94
CA THR A 130 -7.49 22.02 -9.85
C THR A 130 -7.35 22.52 -8.42
N ASN A 131 -6.28 23.27 -8.14
CA ASN A 131 -6.04 23.87 -6.84
C ASN A 131 -6.96 25.10 -6.60
N ASN A 132 -7.20 25.45 -5.33
CA ASN A 132 -8.02 26.58 -4.90
C ASN A 132 -7.21 27.88 -4.76
#